data_AF-A0A089XMS5-F1
#
_entry.id   AF-A0A089XMS5-F1
#
_cell.length_a   1.000
_cell.length_b   1.000
_cell.length_c   1.000
_cell.angle_alpha   90.00
_cell.angle_beta   90.00
_cell.angle_gamma   90.00
#
_symmetry.space_group_name_H-M   'P 1'
#
loop_
_entity.id
_entity.type
_entity.pdbx_description
1 polymer ?
#
loop_
_entity_poly.entity_id
_entity_poly.type
_entity_poly.pdbx_seq_one_letter_code
_entity_poly.pdbx_strand_id
1 'polypeptide(L)'
;MRQATTPAPESGSAVLWPLDVTMMRTSARHLLAEDAELPSDEALDTLVLQLRGHVMLAIPFVEALAARLPEGDLPRACALAGISEARTRLGLEPRHALPARIAHAQRLARSVTALCDHYENLGESRP
;
A
#
# COMPACT_ATOMS: atom_id res chain seq x y z
N MET A 1 -44.20 30.23 8.75
CA MET A 1 -43.35 29.02 8.63
C MET A 1 -42.03 29.44 8.01
N ARG A 2 -40.92 29.44 8.77
CA ARG A 2 -39.59 29.87 8.28
C ARG A 2 -38.71 28.62 8.16
N GLN A 3 -38.20 28.38 6.95
CA GLN A 3 -37.39 27.20 6.61
C GLN A 3 -36.06 27.21 7.37
N ALA A 4 -35.74 26.08 7.99
CA ALA A 4 -34.45 25.81 8.59
C ALA A 4 -33.44 25.50 7.48
N THR A 5 -32.32 26.21 7.46
CA THR A 5 -31.17 25.89 6.61
C THR A 5 -30.39 24.73 7.25
N THR A 6 -30.35 23.60 6.57
CA THR A 6 -29.50 22.46 6.93
C THR A 6 -28.04 22.81 6.62
N PRO A 7 -27.09 22.73 7.57
CA PRO A 7 -25.68 22.85 7.25
C PRO A 7 -25.21 21.63 6.44
N ALA A 8 -24.38 21.88 5.44
CA ALA A 8 -23.73 20.86 4.63
C ALA A 8 -22.86 19.92 5.51
N PRO A 9 -22.67 18.64 5.14
CA PRO A 9 -21.81 17.74 5.87
C PRO A 9 -20.38 18.28 5.79
N GLU A 10 -19.83 18.61 6.95
CA GLU A 10 -18.42 18.95 7.10
C GLU A 10 -17.59 17.79 6.54
N SER A 11 -16.75 18.10 5.55
CA SER A 11 -15.75 17.17 5.03
C SER A 11 -14.92 16.67 6.20
N GLY A 12 -15.28 15.49 6.70
CA GLY A 12 -14.51 14.80 7.72
C GLY A 12 -13.10 14.66 7.18
N SER A 13 -12.19 15.47 7.70
CA SER A 13 -10.77 15.19 7.63
C SER A 13 -10.63 13.84 8.33
N ALA A 14 -10.65 12.77 7.54
CA ALA A 14 -10.41 11.44 8.04
C ALA A 14 -9.09 11.54 8.77
N VAL A 15 -9.12 11.37 10.08
CA VAL A 15 -7.92 11.23 10.88
C VAL A 15 -7.27 9.95 10.36
N LEU A 16 -6.37 10.10 9.40
CA LEU A 16 -5.58 9.03 8.85
C LEU A 16 -4.58 8.67 9.95
N TRP A 17 -4.92 7.67 10.76
CA TRP A 17 -3.94 7.07 11.66
C TRP A 17 -2.70 6.70 10.86
N PRO A 18 -1.49 7.04 11.33
CA PRO A 18 -0.27 6.74 10.59
C PRO A 18 -0.19 5.24 10.29
N LEU A 19 0.27 4.89 9.09
CA LEU A 19 0.46 3.51 8.66
C LEU A 19 1.36 2.77 9.66
N ASP A 20 0.97 1.56 10.05
CA ASP A 20 1.85 0.66 10.82
C ASP A 20 2.86 0.00 9.88
N VAL A 21 3.88 0.77 9.50
CA VAL A 21 4.94 0.33 8.58
C VAL A 21 5.67 -0.90 9.11
N THR A 22 5.83 -1.03 10.44
CA THR A 22 6.47 -2.18 11.08
C THR A 22 5.68 -3.46 10.82
N MET A 23 4.37 -3.45 11.04
CA MET A 23 3.50 -4.59 10.76
C MET A 23 3.50 -4.94 9.27
N MET A 24 3.42 -3.94 8.40
CA MET A 24 3.39 -4.13 6.95
C MET A 24 4.70 -4.77 6.43
N ARG A 25 5.85 -4.26 6.86
CA ARG A 25 7.16 -4.83 6.54
C ARG A 25 7.31 -6.25 7.11
N THR A 26 6.84 -6.50 8.33
CA THR A 26 6.86 -7.83 8.94
C THR A 26 6.04 -8.82 8.10
N SER A 27 4.85 -8.41 7.65
CA SER A 27 4.00 -9.21 6.78
C SER A 27 4.69 -9.56 5.45
N ALA A 28 5.37 -8.58 4.84
CA ALA A 28 6.12 -8.78 3.59
C ALA A 28 7.34 -9.70 3.77
N ARG A 29 8.02 -9.66 4.93
CA ARG A 29 9.21 -10.47 5.21
C ARG A 29 8.91 -11.97 5.23
N HIS A 30 7.69 -12.39 5.59
CA HIS A 30 7.29 -13.80 5.51
C HIS A 30 7.43 -14.42 4.11
N LEU A 31 7.53 -13.62 3.05
CA LEU A 31 7.70 -14.11 1.67
C LEU A 31 9.01 -13.68 0.99
N LEU A 32 9.73 -12.74 1.58
CA LEU A 32 10.90 -12.09 0.96
C LEU A 32 12.22 -12.32 1.72
N ALA A 33 12.17 -12.84 2.94
CA ALA A 33 13.38 -13.20 3.67
C ALA A 33 14.12 -14.33 2.93
N GLU A 34 15.46 -14.32 2.98
CA GLU A 34 16.30 -15.35 2.34
C GLU A 34 16.03 -16.75 2.91
N ASP A 35 15.69 -16.80 4.19
CA ASP A 35 15.33 -17.98 4.98
C ASP A 35 13.81 -18.17 5.12
N ALA A 36 13.00 -17.52 4.29
CA ALA A 36 11.55 -17.66 4.35
C ALA A 36 11.12 -19.11 4.04
N GLU A 37 10.47 -19.76 5.01
CA GLU A 37 9.82 -21.04 4.78
C GLU A 37 8.63 -20.90 3.83
N LEU A 38 8.41 -21.92 2.99
CA LEU A 38 7.28 -21.94 2.08
C LEU A 38 5.97 -22.04 2.88
N PRO A 39 5.04 -21.07 2.75
CA PRO A 39 3.76 -21.17 3.44
C PRO A 39 2.93 -22.34 2.89
N SER A 40 2.07 -22.91 3.75
CA SER A 40 0.99 -23.80 3.30
C SER A 40 0.01 -23.05 2.39
N ASP A 41 -0.83 -23.78 1.66
CA ASP A 41 -1.82 -23.16 0.75
C ASP A 41 -2.74 -22.16 1.46
N GLU A 42 -3.24 -22.51 2.65
CA GLU A 42 -4.12 -21.66 3.46
C GLU A 42 -3.40 -20.44 4.03
N ALA A 43 -2.16 -20.63 4.50
CA ALA A 43 -1.33 -19.54 4.98
C ALA A 43 -0.97 -18.57 3.84
N LEU A 44 -0.72 -19.09 2.64
CA LEU A 44 -0.46 -18.29 1.45
C LEU A 44 -1.68 -17.44 1.07
N ASP A 45 -2.89 -18.00 1.08
CA ASP A 45 -4.12 -17.24 0.78
C ASP A 45 -4.35 -16.12 1.80
N THR A 46 -4.12 -16.41 3.08
CA THR A 46 -4.21 -15.41 4.15
C THR A 46 -3.19 -14.30 3.96
N LEU A 47 -1.93 -14.65 3.68
CA LEU A 47 -0.87 -13.68 3.40
C LEU A 47 -1.19 -12.83 2.16
N VAL A 48 -1.72 -13.42 1.08
CA VAL A 48 -2.12 -12.67 -0.11
C VAL A 48 -3.21 -11.65 0.23
N LEU A 49 -4.26 -12.07 0.94
CA LEU A 49 -5.34 -11.15 1.35
C LEU A 49 -4.82 -10.03 2.24
N GLN A 50 -3.96 -10.35 3.20
CA GLN A 50 -3.35 -9.37 4.09
C GLN A 50 -2.48 -8.37 3.32
N LEU A 51 -1.62 -8.83 2.41
CA LEU A 51 -0.77 -7.98 1.59
C LEU A 51 -1.58 -7.10 0.64
N ARG A 52 -2.69 -7.60 0.08
CA ARG A 52 -3.61 -6.77 -0.72
C ARG A 52 -4.21 -5.65 0.13
N GLY A 53 -4.67 -5.96 1.34
CA GLY A 53 -5.16 -4.98 2.31
C GLY A 53 -4.11 -3.91 2.62
N HIS A 54 -2.87 -4.34 2.89
CA HIS A 54 -1.73 -3.45 3.13
C HIS A 54 -1.48 -2.51 1.95
N VAL A 55 -1.45 -3.02 0.71
CA VAL A 55 -1.29 -2.17 -0.48
C VAL A 55 -2.44 -1.16 -0.62
N MET A 56 -3.69 -1.63 -0.46
CA MET A 56 -4.88 -0.77 -0.55
C MET A 56 -4.87 0.34 0.51
N LEU A 57 -4.36 0.05 1.71
CA LEU A 57 -4.19 1.03 2.78
C LEU A 57 -3.06 2.02 2.48
N ALA A 58 -1.89 1.57 2.02
CA ALA A 58 -0.74 2.47 1.84
C ALA A 58 -0.86 3.43 0.65
N ILE A 59 -1.47 3.01 -0.46
CA ILE A 59 -1.61 3.84 -1.66
C ILE A 59 -2.12 5.26 -1.35
N PRO A 60 -3.28 5.46 -0.69
CA PRO A 60 -3.80 6.81 -0.45
C PRO A 60 -2.89 7.68 0.43
N PHE A 61 -2.13 7.10 1.36
CA PHE A 61 -1.19 7.86 2.18
C PHE A 61 0.03 8.33 1.36
N VAL A 62 0.58 7.43 0.53
CA VAL A 62 1.71 7.79 -0.35
C VAL A 62 1.27 8.81 -1.40
N GLU A 63 0.05 8.70 -1.93
CA GLU A 63 -0.53 9.70 -2.84
C GLU A 63 -0.65 11.07 -2.18
N ALA A 64 -1.18 11.13 -0.95
CA ALA A 64 -1.33 12.36 -0.20
C ALA A 64 0.02 13.04 0.09
N LEU A 65 1.05 12.26 0.41
CA LEU A 65 2.40 12.77 0.62
C LEU A 65 3.03 13.25 -0.70
N ALA A 66 2.93 12.46 -1.77
CA ALA A 66 3.48 12.83 -3.08
C ALA A 66 2.83 14.09 -3.66
N ALA A 67 1.53 14.31 -3.40
CA ALA A 67 0.80 15.49 -3.85
C ALA A 67 1.30 16.80 -3.22
N ARG A 68 2.05 16.74 -2.12
CA ARG A 68 2.64 17.92 -1.45
C ARG A 68 3.93 18.40 -2.11
N LEU A 69 4.52 17.60 -2.99
CA LEU A 69 5.77 17.92 -3.66
C LEU A 69 5.52 18.59 -5.03
N PRO A 70 6.43 19.46 -5.50
CA PRO A 70 6.31 20.11 -6.80
C PRO A 70 6.21 19.12 -7.97
N GLU A 71 5.59 19.54 -9.07
CA GLU A 71 5.65 18.78 -10.31
C GLU A 71 7.09 18.73 -10.83
N GLY A 72 7.52 17.56 -11.29
CA GLY A 72 8.90 17.31 -11.75
C GLY A 72 9.87 16.90 -10.64
N ASP A 73 9.47 16.92 -9.38
CA ASP A 73 10.27 16.39 -8.28
C ASP A 73 10.48 14.87 -8.42
N LEU A 74 11.72 14.41 -8.27
CA LEU A 74 12.10 13.01 -8.48
C LEU A 74 11.46 12.08 -7.43
N PRO A 75 11.52 12.35 -6.11
CA PRO A 75 10.75 11.62 -5.11
C PRO A 75 9.26 11.49 -5.43
N ARG A 76 8.60 12.57 -5.87
CA ARG A 76 7.20 12.53 -6.31
C ARG A 76 7.00 11.56 -7.47
N ALA A 77 7.78 11.69 -8.54
CA ALA A 77 7.66 10.84 -9.72
C ALA A 77 7.88 9.35 -9.38
N CYS A 78 8.88 9.07 -8.54
CA CYS A 78 9.20 7.72 -8.08
C CYS A 78 8.03 7.09 -7.30
N ALA A 79 7.44 7.83 -6.36
CA ALA A 79 6.30 7.35 -5.57
C ALA A 79 5.06 7.08 -6.43
N LEU A 80 4.74 7.97 -7.39
CA LEU A 80 3.60 7.78 -8.30
C LEU A 80 3.78 6.57 -9.22
N ALA A 81 5.01 6.31 -9.66
CA ALA A 81 5.34 5.09 -10.40
C ALA A 81 5.15 3.83 -9.53
N GLY A 82 5.62 3.86 -8.28
CA GLY A 82 5.42 2.78 -7.31
C GLY A 82 3.95 2.48 -7.04
N ILE A 83 3.11 3.52 -6.90
CA ILE A 83 1.65 3.39 -6.76
C ILE A 83 1.02 2.74 -8.00
N SER A 84 1.43 3.17 -9.20
CA SER A 84 0.90 2.63 -10.46
C SER A 84 1.20 1.13 -10.63
N GLU A 85 2.43 0.73 -10.30
CA GLU A 85 2.84 -0.67 -10.28
C GLU A 85 2.07 -1.49 -9.23
N ALA A 86 1.88 -0.93 -8.02
CA ALA A 86 1.12 -1.59 -6.97
C ALA A 86 -0.35 -1.82 -7.35
N ARG A 87 -0.99 -0.82 -7.98
CA ARG A 87 -2.35 -0.94 -8.55
C ARG A 87 -2.43 -2.00 -9.63
N THR A 88 -1.45 -2.03 -10.53
CA THR A 88 -1.36 -3.06 -11.57
C THR A 88 -1.34 -4.45 -10.95
N ARG A 89 -0.49 -4.66 -9.93
CA ARG A 89 -0.37 -5.94 -9.23
C ARG A 89 -1.63 -6.34 -8.46
N LEU A 90 -2.37 -5.39 -7.90
CA LEU A 90 -3.67 -5.66 -7.26
C LEU A 90 -4.72 -6.17 -8.26
N GLY A 91 -4.67 -5.71 -9.51
CA GLY A 91 -5.59 -6.14 -10.57
C GLY A 91 -5.24 -7.48 -11.22
N LEU A 92 -4.08 -8.06 -10.90
CA LEU A 92 -3.67 -9.35 -11.45
C LEU A 92 -4.26 -10.50 -10.65
N GLU A 93 -4.92 -11.43 -11.34
CA GLU A 93 -5.31 -12.72 -10.76
C GLU A 93 -4.15 -13.72 -10.93
N PRO A 94 -3.68 -14.39 -9.86
CA PRO A 94 -2.68 -15.43 -9.99
C PRO A 94 -3.21 -16.65 -10.74
N ARG A 95 -2.34 -17.30 -11.52
CA ARG A 95 -2.64 -18.63 -12.07
C ARG A 95 -2.72 -19.64 -10.91
N HIS A 96 -3.54 -20.69 -11.06
CA HIS A 96 -3.79 -21.67 -9.98
C HIS A 96 -2.58 -22.45 -9.49
N ALA A 97 -1.50 -22.56 -10.28
CA ALA A 97 -0.31 -23.30 -9.88
C ALA A 97 0.40 -22.64 -8.68
N LEU A 98 0.80 -23.44 -7.68
CA LEU A 98 1.45 -22.96 -6.45
C LEU A 98 2.65 -22.01 -6.71
N PRO A 99 3.60 -22.31 -7.61
CA PRO A 99 4.69 -21.37 -7.91
C PRO A 99 4.21 -20.01 -8.43
N ALA A 100 3.12 -19.98 -9.20
CA ALA A 100 2.55 -18.73 -9.72
C ALA A 100 1.84 -17.93 -8.62
N ARG A 101 1.16 -18.60 -7.68
CA ARG A 101 0.55 -17.97 -6.48
C ARG A 101 1.62 -17.36 -5.58
N ILE A 102 2.71 -18.09 -5.32
CA ILE A 102 3.84 -17.58 -4.52
C ILE A 102 4.49 -16.38 -5.20
N ALA A 103 4.75 -16.46 -6.51
CA ALA A 103 5.31 -15.34 -7.26
C ALA A 103 4.40 -14.10 -7.22
N HIS A 104 3.07 -14.29 -7.25
CA HIS A 104 2.10 -13.21 -7.08
C HIS A 104 2.17 -12.61 -5.67
N ALA A 105 2.17 -13.45 -4.63
CA ALA A 105 2.29 -13.00 -3.25
C ALA A 105 3.59 -12.22 -3.00
N GLN A 106 4.72 -12.67 -3.55
CA GLN A 106 5.99 -11.94 -3.48
C GLN A 106 5.96 -10.60 -4.22
N ARG A 107 5.24 -10.49 -5.35
CA ARG A 107 5.06 -9.20 -6.03
C ARG A 107 4.27 -8.21 -5.18
N LEU A 108 3.21 -8.68 -4.50
CA LEU A 108 2.47 -7.87 -3.54
C LEU A 108 3.35 -7.47 -2.35
N ALA A 109 4.11 -8.40 -1.78
CA ALA A 109 5.06 -8.11 -0.70
C ALA A 109 6.08 -7.03 -1.08
N ARG A 110 6.66 -7.11 -2.29
CA ARG A 110 7.57 -6.07 -2.80
C ARG A 110 6.87 -4.71 -2.97
N SER A 111 5.60 -4.70 -3.38
CA SER A 111 4.81 -3.47 -3.45
C SER A 111 4.56 -2.88 -2.07
N VAL A 112 4.27 -3.70 -1.06
CA VAL A 112 4.16 -3.26 0.33
C VAL A 112 5.46 -2.61 0.80
N THR A 113 6.61 -3.28 0.61
CA THR A 113 7.91 -2.72 1.00
C THR A 113 8.19 -1.39 0.31
N ALA A 114 8.00 -1.30 -1.01
CA ALA A 114 8.26 -0.07 -1.76
C ALA A 114 7.33 1.08 -1.34
N LEU A 115 6.04 0.81 -1.08
CA LEU A 115 5.11 1.82 -0.59
C LEU A 115 5.47 2.29 0.82
N CYS A 116 5.93 1.40 1.70
CA CYS A 116 6.46 1.78 3.01
C CYS A 116 7.70 2.67 2.88
N ASP A 117 8.64 2.32 2.00
CA ASP A 117 9.83 3.13 1.72
C ASP A 117 9.44 4.52 1.21
N HIS A 118 8.46 4.61 0.28
CA HIS A 118 7.95 5.90 -0.19
C HIS A 118 7.27 6.70 0.91
N TYR A 119 6.45 6.06 1.75
CA TYR A 119 5.75 6.72 2.86
C TYR A 119 6.73 7.36 3.85
N GLU A 120 7.77 6.62 4.26
CA GLU A 120 8.80 7.12 5.17
C GLU A 120 9.63 8.24 4.52
N ASN A 121 10.17 8.02 3.32
CA ASN A 121 11.00 9.01 2.63
C ASN A 121 10.27 10.34 2.36
N LEU A 122 9.00 10.26 1.94
CA LEU A 122 8.18 11.45 1.68
C LEU A 122 7.70 12.12 2.98
N GLY A 123 7.49 11.33 4.04
CA GLY A 123 7.10 11.83 5.37
C GLY A 123 8.23 12.60 6.08
N GLU A 124 9.47 12.15 5.87
CA GLU A 124 10.68 12.82 6.36
C GLU A 124 11.04 14.07 5.53
N SER A 125 10.66 14.08 4.25
CA SER A 125 10.79 15.23 3.34
C SER A 125 9.76 16.32 3.67
N ARG A 126 9.88 16.92 4.85
CA ARG A 126 9.10 18.11 5.21
C ARG A 126 9.72 19.35 4.54
N PRO A 127 8.93 20.24 3.90
CA PRO A 127 9.44 21.53 3.42
C PRO A 127 9.92 22.41 4.57
#